data_AF-A0A4Y2VDC8-F1
#
_entry.id   AF-A0A4Y2VDC8-F1
#
_cell.length_a   1.000
_cell.length_b   1.000
_cell.length_c   1.000
_cell.angle_alpha   90.00
_cell.angle_beta   90.00
_cell.angle_gamma   90.00
#
_symmetry.space_group_name_H-M   'P 1'
#
loop_
_entity.id
_entity.type
_entity.pdbx_description
1 polymer ?
#
loop_
_entity_poly.entity_id
_entity_poly.type
_entity_poly.pdbx_seq_one_letter_code
_entity_poly.pdbx_strand_id
1 'polypeptide(L)'
;MAKRISYYIKDSSESEMYCRKQNGDEYYLPTDDPERVYALNTKIQKLYAQESSGKELYAEINDEPIIIGNKEESPQYAKNESGSDYYPTKNGKNITAFDANDKVIYACDEKSQPFYPRDEHENEYAVNNTLIANNEGTKFIHPRDVNGKSQRNTDGDEIYPKDTNSHQYYPGDIAFSKDNLPLYAYTKDGKIIFETNSIGDETYFANPDDLTDVMTTSTGEHLQRYAQTVEGEEIYPKLTVNVSPFCQMEIILNDTHATDSNDKPKYPLDINGNEYTMNPIGTDPDKVFPLGYPITNDEKIIVPNVNNEPLLGIVPGVSLSDIEGLIRPNWPYNANDYVTSIKSTRPSRSPRQYPYEMKMIRSTNPDPQPSVPNPQPSVPDPQPSNPNPQPANRNSKKSGLGGLWKWILGLLVGLVMIAIVFMKSVMERNLTILRAKG
;
A
#
# COMPACT_ATOMS: atom_id res chain seq x y z
N MET A 1 17.10 53.68 -38.53
CA MET A 1 17.70 53.11 -37.30
C MET A 1 17.54 54.12 -36.18
N ALA A 2 16.66 53.87 -35.22
CA ALA A 2 16.55 54.70 -34.03
C ALA A 2 17.77 54.42 -33.13
N LYS A 3 18.51 55.47 -32.75
CA LYS A 3 19.66 55.40 -31.86
C LYS A 3 19.12 55.11 -30.45
N ARG A 4 19.23 53.86 -29.98
CA ARG A 4 18.85 53.48 -28.61
C ARG A 4 19.78 54.24 -27.66
N ILE A 5 19.22 55.10 -26.82
CA ILE A 5 19.96 55.75 -25.74
C ILE A 5 20.17 54.66 -24.69
N SER A 6 21.41 54.18 -24.52
CA SER A 6 21.73 53.23 -23.44
C SER A 6 21.67 53.97 -22.11
N TYR A 7 20.86 53.44 -21.18
CA TYR A 7 20.73 53.96 -19.81
C TYR A 7 21.91 53.53 -18.93
N TYR A 8 22.61 52.46 -19.32
CA TYR A 8 23.72 51.85 -18.59
C TYR A 8 25.07 52.05 -19.29
N ILE A 9 26.15 52.07 -18.50
CA ILE A 9 27.52 52.06 -19.01
C ILE A 9 27.85 50.65 -19.44
N LYS A 10 28.60 50.49 -20.54
CA LYS A 10 29.05 49.16 -20.98
C LYS A 10 30.48 48.88 -20.55
N ASP A 11 30.76 47.62 -20.22
CA ASP A 11 32.12 47.13 -19.97
C ASP A 11 32.86 46.84 -21.29
N SER A 12 34.11 46.35 -21.19
CA SER A 12 34.91 45.97 -22.36
C SER A 12 34.36 44.77 -23.13
N SER A 13 33.37 44.05 -22.58
CA SER A 13 32.67 42.94 -23.23
C SER A 13 31.38 43.38 -23.93
N GLU A 14 31.03 44.68 -23.89
CA GLU A 14 29.76 45.25 -24.34
C GLU A 14 28.53 44.90 -23.46
N SER A 15 28.75 44.35 -22.27
CA SER A 15 27.69 44.13 -21.29
C SER A 15 27.37 45.45 -20.58
N GLU A 16 26.09 45.75 -20.45
CA GLU A 16 25.62 46.87 -19.62
C GLU A 16 25.90 46.57 -18.14
N MET A 17 26.32 47.59 -17.40
CA MET A 17 26.68 47.51 -15.99
C MET A 17 25.79 48.43 -15.18
N TYR A 18 25.36 47.94 -14.02
CA TYR A 18 24.77 48.78 -12.99
C TYR A 18 25.80 49.73 -12.38
N CYS A 19 25.31 50.88 -11.93
CA CYS A 19 26.10 51.73 -11.06
C CYS A 19 26.32 51.03 -9.71
N ARG A 20 27.49 51.22 -9.12
CA ARG A 20 27.86 50.62 -7.83
C ARG A 20 28.08 51.67 -6.76
N LYS A 21 27.64 51.35 -5.55
CA LYS A 21 27.96 52.10 -4.32
C LYS A 21 29.39 51.79 -3.88
N GLN A 22 29.91 52.57 -2.94
CA GLN A 22 31.27 52.38 -2.42
C GLN A 22 31.48 51.02 -1.72
N ASN A 23 30.41 50.43 -1.18
CA ASN A 23 30.43 49.10 -0.57
C ASN A 23 30.34 47.95 -1.59
N GLY A 24 30.19 48.25 -2.88
CA GLY A 24 30.12 47.25 -3.95
C GLY A 24 28.71 46.92 -4.43
N ASP A 25 27.66 47.34 -3.71
CA ASP A 25 26.27 47.04 -4.09
C ASP A 25 25.88 47.79 -5.36
N GLU A 26 25.21 47.07 -6.26
CA GLU A 26 24.62 47.62 -7.47
C GLU A 26 23.25 48.25 -7.17
N TYR A 27 22.84 49.21 -7.99
CA TYR A 27 21.53 49.84 -7.87
C TYR A 27 20.92 50.19 -9.23
N TYR A 28 19.59 50.15 -9.26
CA TYR A 28 18.79 50.54 -10.41
C TYR A 28 18.80 52.05 -10.60
N LEU A 29 18.88 52.50 -11.85
CA LEU A 29 18.66 53.90 -12.18
C LEU A 29 17.15 54.21 -12.17
N PRO A 30 16.72 55.36 -11.64
CA PRO A 30 15.31 55.75 -11.67
C PRO A 30 14.77 55.80 -13.09
N THR A 31 13.68 55.08 -13.35
CA THR A 31 12.99 55.03 -14.64
C THR A 31 11.53 54.63 -14.43
N ASP A 32 10.65 55.16 -15.28
CA ASP A 32 9.24 54.75 -15.34
C ASP A 32 9.00 53.68 -16.43
N ASP A 33 10.04 53.36 -17.22
CA ASP A 33 10.00 52.37 -18.29
C ASP A 33 10.52 51.01 -17.77
N PRO A 34 9.65 50.00 -17.56
CA PRO A 34 10.03 48.68 -17.03
C PRO A 34 11.00 47.92 -17.95
N GLU A 35 11.02 48.23 -19.25
CA GLU A 35 11.93 47.59 -20.20
C GLU A 35 13.37 48.16 -20.14
N ARG A 36 13.58 49.26 -19.41
CA ARG A 36 14.89 49.92 -19.25
C ARG A 36 15.47 49.78 -17.86
N VAL A 37 14.76 49.08 -16.98
CA VAL A 37 15.16 48.86 -15.60
C VAL A 37 16.38 47.96 -15.53
N TYR A 38 16.50 46.97 -16.41
CA TYR A 38 17.55 45.97 -16.30
C TYR A 38 18.72 46.22 -17.23
N ALA A 39 19.93 45.99 -16.72
CA ALA A 39 21.13 45.89 -17.52
C ALA A 39 21.09 44.61 -18.37
N LEU A 40 21.62 44.70 -19.59
CA LEU A 40 21.70 43.60 -20.54
C LEU A 40 23.12 43.04 -20.65
N ASN A 41 23.26 41.71 -20.64
CA ASN A 41 24.53 41.05 -20.95
C ASN A 41 24.82 41.02 -22.46
N THR A 42 25.97 40.47 -22.86
CA THR A 42 26.38 40.32 -24.27
C THR A 42 25.41 39.51 -25.15
N LYS A 43 24.55 38.70 -24.54
CA LYS A 43 23.49 37.91 -25.21
C LYS A 43 22.13 38.63 -25.19
N ILE A 44 22.07 39.88 -24.75
CA ILE A 44 20.84 40.68 -24.63
C ILE A 44 19.88 40.09 -23.57
N GLN A 45 20.41 39.36 -22.59
CA GLN A 45 19.61 38.87 -21.46
C GLN A 45 19.62 39.92 -20.34
N LYS A 46 18.45 40.19 -19.79
CA LYS A 46 18.25 41.06 -18.62
C LYS A 46 18.91 40.41 -17.39
N LEU A 47 19.58 41.22 -16.57
CA LEU A 47 20.22 40.81 -15.33
C LEU A 47 19.62 41.58 -14.17
N TYR A 48 19.51 40.99 -12.98
CA TYR A 48 19.21 41.73 -11.76
C TYR A 48 20.45 42.47 -11.25
N ALA A 49 20.27 43.62 -10.62
CA ALA A 49 21.32 44.25 -9.82
C ALA A 49 21.65 43.38 -8.62
N GLN A 50 22.92 43.35 -8.19
CA GLN A 50 23.37 42.51 -7.08
C GLN A 50 23.95 43.32 -5.91
N GLU A 51 23.67 42.87 -4.70
CA GLU A 51 24.40 43.28 -3.50
C GLU A 51 25.83 42.72 -3.53
N SER A 52 26.72 43.33 -2.76
CA SER A 52 28.10 42.83 -2.55
C SER A 52 28.17 41.41 -1.98
N SER A 53 27.08 40.93 -1.38
CA SER A 53 26.91 39.53 -0.92
C SER A 53 26.66 38.53 -2.06
N GLY A 54 26.31 39.00 -3.25
CA GLY A 54 25.89 38.18 -4.39
C GLY A 54 24.37 37.97 -4.49
N LYS A 55 23.59 38.49 -3.55
CA LYS A 55 22.13 38.50 -3.62
C LYS A 55 21.65 39.44 -4.74
N GLU A 56 20.84 38.93 -5.64
CA GLU A 56 20.14 39.71 -6.64
C GLU A 56 18.99 40.50 -6.01
N LEU A 57 18.64 41.63 -6.61
CA LEU A 57 17.64 42.56 -6.11
C LEU A 57 16.52 42.74 -7.11
N TYR A 58 15.26 42.76 -6.65
CA TYR A 58 14.16 43.22 -7.50
C TYR A 58 14.24 44.73 -7.71
N ALA A 59 13.94 45.16 -8.93
CA ALA A 59 13.69 46.57 -9.19
C ALA A 59 12.26 46.93 -8.85
N GLU A 60 12.02 48.19 -8.52
CA GLU A 60 10.69 48.68 -8.17
C GLU A 60 10.31 49.89 -9.03
N ILE A 61 9.12 49.86 -9.62
CA ILE A 61 8.50 51.01 -10.28
C ILE A 61 7.15 51.24 -9.63
N ASN A 62 6.89 52.45 -9.14
CA ASN A 62 5.64 52.80 -8.43
C ASN A 62 5.32 51.82 -7.28
N ASP A 63 6.34 51.45 -6.49
CA ASP A 63 6.25 50.48 -5.39
C ASP A 63 5.73 49.08 -5.84
N GLU A 64 5.88 48.73 -7.12
CA GLU A 64 5.65 47.39 -7.65
C GLU A 64 6.99 46.76 -8.02
N PRO A 65 7.35 45.60 -7.42
CA PRO A 65 8.55 44.89 -7.83
C PRO A 65 8.35 44.32 -9.24
N ILE A 66 9.36 44.50 -10.08
CA ILE A 66 9.37 44.02 -11.45
C ILE A 66 10.14 42.70 -11.49
N ILE A 67 9.53 41.68 -12.09
CA ILE A 67 10.15 40.38 -12.37
C ILE A 67 10.70 40.44 -13.80
N ILE A 68 11.95 39.97 -14.00
CA ILE A 68 12.55 39.86 -15.32
C ILE A 68 11.74 38.88 -16.17
N GLY A 69 11.41 39.32 -17.38
CA GLY A 69 10.59 38.56 -18.33
C GLY A 69 9.10 38.83 -18.15
N ASN A 70 8.36 38.72 -19.24
CA ASN A 70 6.90 38.73 -19.23
C ASN A 70 6.36 37.31 -19.45
N LYS A 71 5.04 37.15 -19.49
CA LYS A 71 4.40 35.84 -19.73
C LYS A 71 4.96 35.10 -20.95
N GLU A 72 5.31 35.82 -22.02
CA GLU A 72 5.85 35.24 -23.26
C GLU A 72 7.35 34.89 -23.19
N GLU A 73 8.10 35.52 -22.27
CA GLU A 73 9.56 35.39 -22.15
C GLU A 73 10.02 34.41 -21.04
N SER A 74 9.08 33.72 -20.38
CA SER A 74 9.32 32.89 -19.18
C SER A 74 9.94 33.70 -18.05
N PRO A 75 9.11 34.25 -17.14
CA PRO A 75 9.58 35.04 -16.01
C PRO A 75 10.65 34.36 -15.15
N GLN A 76 11.58 35.15 -14.63
CA GLN A 76 12.72 34.69 -13.83
C GLN A 76 12.76 35.43 -12.50
N TYR A 77 12.77 34.70 -11.40
CA TYR A 77 12.94 35.27 -10.06
C TYR A 77 14.40 35.65 -9.79
N ALA A 78 14.61 36.66 -8.95
CA ALA A 78 15.92 37.02 -8.43
C ALA A 78 16.42 35.95 -7.44
N LYS A 79 17.73 35.78 -7.36
CA LYS A 79 18.42 34.81 -6.51
C LYS A 79 18.98 35.42 -5.23
N ASN A 80 18.92 34.65 -4.14
CA ASN A 80 19.59 34.99 -2.89
C ASN A 80 21.08 34.59 -2.93
N GLU A 81 21.78 34.81 -1.82
CA GLU A 81 23.22 34.51 -1.68
C GLU A 81 23.55 33.02 -1.84
N SER A 82 22.58 32.12 -1.64
CA SER A 82 22.76 30.67 -1.83
C SER A 82 22.51 30.21 -3.28
N GLY A 83 22.00 31.11 -4.14
CA GLY A 83 21.61 30.80 -5.51
C GLY A 83 20.18 30.29 -5.66
N SER A 84 19.42 30.21 -4.56
CA SER A 84 17.99 29.93 -4.57
C SER A 84 17.21 31.16 -5.02
N ASP A 85 16.18 30.96 -5.82
CA ASP A 85 15.23 32.01 -6.16
C ASP A 85 14.51 32.50 -4.89
N TYR A 86 14.02 33.73 -4.88
CA TYR A 86 13.15 34.22 -3.81
C TYR A 86 12.02 35.10 -4.36
N TYR A 87 10.84 35.04 -3.76
CA TYR A 87 9.70 35.81 -4.23
C TYR A 87 9.85 37.31 -3.93
N PRO A 88 9.49 38.21 -4.86
CA PRO A 88 9.30 39.61 -4.52
C PRO A 88 8.11 39.75 -3.57
N THR A 89 8.17 40.71 -2.66
CA THR A 89 7.11 40.96 -1.67
C THR A 89 6.53 42.36 -1.84
N LYS A 90 5.21 42.48 -1.80
CA LYS A 90 4.49 43.75 -1.72
C LYS A 90 3.48 43.70 -0.58
N ASN A 91 3.55 44.65 0.34
CA ASN A 91 2.69 44.71 1.53
C ASN A 91 2.67 43.37 2.31
N GLY A 92 3.84 42.72 2.45
CA GLY A 92 3.98 41.43 3.14
C GLY A 92 3.47 40.21 2.36
N LYS A 93 3.04 40.36 1.10
CA LYS A 93 2.57 39.26 0.25
C LYS A 93 3.55 38.97 -0.87
N ASN A 94 3.89 37.70 -1.05
CA ASN A 94 4.70 37.24 -2.18
C ASN A 94 3.95 37.45 -3.49
N ILE A 95 4.65 37.99 -4.48
CA ILE A 95 4.17 38.14 -5.86
C ILE A 95 4.67 36.96 -6.67
N THR A 96 3.77 36.37 -7.45
CA THR A 96 4.07 35.22 -8.31
C THR A 96 3.98 35.58 -9.77
N ALA A 97 4.82 34.95 -10.56
CA ALA A 97 4.88 35.10 -11.99
C ALA A 97 4.06 34.01 -12.69
N PHE A 98 3.69 34.29 -13.94
CA PHE A 98 2.89 33.40 -14.78
C PHE A 98 3.54 33.28 -16.16
N ASP A 99 3.43 32.11 -16.78
CA ASP A 99 3.82 31.91 -18.18
C ASP A 99 2.72 32.38 -19.15
N ALA A 100 2.97 32.20 -20.46
CA ALA A 100 2.09 32.60 -21.56
C ALA A 100 0.71 31.92 -21.53
N ASN A 101 0.56 30.82 -20.80
CA ASN A 101 -0.67 30.05 -20.65
C ASN A 101 -1.37 30.32 -19.32
N ASP A 102 -1.06 31.43 -18.64
CA ASP A 102 -1.59 31.80 -17.32
C ASP A 102 -1.24 30.79 -16.21
N LYS A 103 -0.17 30.02 -16.40
CA LYS A 103 0.27 29.03 -15.43
C LYS A 103 1.34 29.61 -14.53
N VAL A 104 1.18 29.39 -13.23
CA VAL A 104 2.12 29.89 -12.21
C VAL A 104 3.53 29.31 -12.42
N ILE A 105 4.53 30.18 -12.24
CA ILE A 105 5.94 29.82 -12.13
C ILE A 105 6.33 29.98 -10.67
N TYR A 106 6.77 28.89 -10.03
CA TYR A 106 7.23 28.92 -8.65
C TYR A 106 8.74 29.17 -8.58
N ALA A 107 9.18 29.87 -7.54
CA ALA A 107 10.59 30.03 -7.20
C ALA A 107 11.22 28.66 -6.88
N CYS A 108 12.47 28.47 -7.26
CA CYS A 108 13.20 27.22 -7.04
C CYS A 108 14.35 27.40 -6.05
N ASP A 109 14.64 26.36 -5.26
CA ASP A 109 15.84 26.30 -4.44
C ASP A 109 17.12 26.11 -5.28
N GLU A 110 18.27 26.12 -4.62
CA GLU A 110 19.59 25.86 -5.22
C GLU A 110 19.73 24.50 -5.94
N LYS A 111 18.81 23.55 -5.69
CA LYS A 111 18.74 22.23 -6.35
C LYS A 111 17.66 22.19 -7.45
N SER A 112 17.14 23.35 -7.83
CA SER A 112 16.06 23.51 -8.82
C SER A 112 14.75 22.82 -8.41
N GLN A 113 14.49 22.70 -7.10
CA GLN A 113 13.20 22.22 -6.58
C GLN A 113 12.27 23.41 -6.33
N PRO A 114 11.04 23.41 -6.86
CA PRO A 114 10.11 24.51 -6.64
C PRO A 114 9.63 24.54 -5.18
N PHE A 115 9.44 25.75 -4.64
CA PHE A 115 8.84 25.96 -3.32
C PHE A 115 7.73 27.02 -3.38
N TYR A 116 6.74 26.93 -2.50
CA TYR A 116 5.56 27.79 -2.51
C TYR A 116 5.83 29.17 -1.89
N PRO A 117 5.11 30.22 -2.32
CA PRO A 117 5.13 31.50 -1.62
C PRO A 117 4.61 31.36 -0.19
N ARG A 118 5.09 32.25 0.69
CA ARG A 118 4.74 32.31 2.11
C ARG A 118 4.05 33.62 2.48
N ASP A 119 3.17 33.59 3.47
CA ASP A 119 2.55 34.79 4.03
C ASP A 119 3.38 35.36 5.19
N GLU A 120 2.88 36.43 5.82
CA GLU A 120 3.54 37.09 6.96
C GLU A 120 3.67 36.21 8.21
N HIS A 121 2.92 35.10 8.26
CA HIS A 121 2.98 34.08 9.32
C HIS A 121 3.75 32.84 8.84
N GLU A 122 4.52 32.96 7.75
CA GLU A 122 5.30 31.92 7.06
C GLU A 122 4.48 30.72 6.52
N ASN A 123 3.16 30.88 6.37
CA ASN A 123 2.30 29.84 5.81
C ASN A 123 2.50 29.74 4.30
N GLU A 124 2.70 28.54 3.77
CA GLU A 124 2.80 28.27 2.33
C GLU A 124 1.42 28.28 1.66
N TYR A 125 1.31 28.89 0.48
CA TYR A 125 0.08 28.92 -0.31
C TYR A 125 0.31 28.74 -1.81
N ALA A 126 -0.69 28.24 -2.52
CA ALA A 126 -0.74 28.29 -3.99
C ALA A 126 -1.44 29.59 -4.43
N VAL A 127 -1.10 30.05 -5.63
CA VAL A 127 -1.49 31.36 -6.20
C VAL A 127 -3.00 31.58 -6.33
N ASN A 128 -3.81 30.53 -6.23
CA ASN A 128 -5.26 30.64 -6.09
C ASN A 128 -5.75 30.87 -4.64
N ASN A 129 -4.90 31.46 -3.79
CA ASN A 129 -5.14 31.63 -2.34
C ASN A 129 -5.54 30.35 -1.61
N THR A 130 -5.05 29.20 -2.11
CA THR A 130 -5.26 27.91 -1.45
C THR A 130 -4.11 27.70 -0.46
N LEU A 131 -4.42 27.69 0.84
CA LEU A 131 -3.47 27.43 1.91
C LEU A 131 -2.89 26.02 1.76
N ILE A 132 -1.57 25.90 1.61
CA ILE A 132 -0.86 24.64 1.39
C ILE A 132 -0.34 24.05 2.71
N ALA A 133 0.20 24.91 3.56
CA ALA A 133 0.61 24.56 4.91
C ALA A 133 0.62 25.83 5.77
N ASN A 134 0.10 25.79 7.00
CA ASN A 134 0.40 26.83 7.98
C ASN A 134 1.63 26.46 8.82
N ASN A 135 2.20 27.44 9.54
CA ASN A 135 3.32 27.24 10.48
C ASN A 135 3.02 26.24 11.62
N GLU A 136 1.75 25.87 11.78
CA GLU A 136 1.24 24.88 12.73
C GLU A 136 0.99 23.49 12.08
N GLY A 137 1.32 23.30 10.79
CA GLY A 137 1.22 22.01 10.09
C GLY A 137 -0.18 21.65 9.54
N THR A 138 -1.07 22.63 9.38
CA THR A 138 -2.45 22.42 8.89
C THR A 138 -2.52 22.58 7.37
N LYS A 139 -3.14 21.56 6.73
CA LYS A 139 -3.08 21.05 5.34
C LYS A 139 -3.58 22.00 4.23
N PHE A 140 -3.28 21.72 2.96
CA PHE A 140 -4.16 21.24 1.84
C PHE A 140 -3.38 21.42 0.52
N ILE A 141 -2.81 20.42 -0.17
CA ILE A 141 -3.28 19.62 -1.34
C ILE A 141 -2.09 18.69 -1.68
N HIS A 142 -2.26 17.67 -2.51
CA HIS A 142 -1.13 16.99 -3.16
C HIS A 142 -0.19 18.00 -3.82
N PRO A 143 1.14 17.83 -3.72
CA PRO A 143 2.08 18.63 -4.50
C PRO A 143 1.69 18.49 -5.98
N ARG A 144 1.52 19.61 -6.67
CA ARG A 144 1.21 19.61 -8.10
C ARG A 144 2.42 20.08 -8.90
N ASP A 145 2.63 19.48 -10.05
CA ASP A 145 3.62 19.94 -11.01
C ASP A 145 3.19 21.30 -11.55
N VAL A 146 4.09 21.89 -12.35
CA VAL A 146 3.83 23.16 -13.01
C VAL A 146 2.51 23.12 -13.81
N ASN A 147 2.06 21.97 -14.34
CA ASN A 147 0.81 21.83 -15.11
C ASN A 147 -0.44 21.55 -14.26
N GLY A 148 -0.35 21.61 -12.93
CA GLY A 148 -1.46 21.30 -12.03
C GLY A 148 -1.75 19.79 -11.88
N LYS A 149 -0.89 18.92 -12.44
CA LYS A 149 -0.98 17.46 -12.24
C LYS A 149 -0.34 17.08 -10.92
N SER A 150 -0.81 16.04 -10.24
CA SER A 150 -0.12 15.51 -9.05
C SER A 150 1.36 15.23 -9.38
N GLN A 151 2.27 15.72 -8.54
CA GLN A 151 3.68 15.40 -8.66
C GLN A 151 3.87 13.91 -8.43
N ARG A 152 4.85 13.35 -9.14
CA ARG A 152 5.19 11.94 -9.09
C ARG A 152 6.66 11.75 -8.76
N ASN A 153 6.97 10.70 -8.02
CA ASN A 153 8.36 10.28 -7.77
C ASN A 153 8.98 9.67 -9.05
N THR A 154 10.23 9.22 -8.95
CA THR A 154 10.95 8.58 -10.08
C THR A 154 10.31 7.28 -10.57
N ASP A 155 9.53 6.62 -9.71
CA ASP A 155 8.81 5.39 -10.04
C ASP A 155 7.46 5.69 -10.73
N GLY A 156 7.04 6.96 -10.75
CA GLY A 156 5.79 7.40 -11.34
C GLY A 156 4.61 7.43 -10.36
N ASP A 157 4.85 7.26 -9.07
CA ASP A 157 3.81 7.28 -8.02
C ASP A 157 3.56 8.70 -7.53
N GLU A 158 2.31 9.04 -7.26
CA GLU A 158 1.97 10.33 -6.66
C GLU A 158 2.54 10.44 -5.25
N ILE A 159 2.97 11.66 -4.92
CA ILE A 159 3.62 11.94 -3.63
C ILE A 159 2.67 12.65 -2.68
N TYR A 160 2.61 12.18 -1.44
CA TYR A 160 1.97 12.94 -0.36
C TYR A 160 2.84 14.14 0.04
N PRO A 161 2.22 15.26 0.45
CA PRO A 161 2.93 16.36 1.09
C PRO A 161 3.52 15.92 2.43
N LYS A 162 4.54 16.64 2.91
CA LYS A 162 5.23 16.35 4.17
C LYS A 162 5.08 17.49 5.18
N ASP A 163 5.01 17.12 6.46
CA ASP A 163 5.02 18.06 7.59
C ASP A 163 6.46 18.57 7.89
N THR A 164 6.59 19.44 8.88
CA THR A 164 7.89 20.00 9.34
C THR A 164 8.86 18.93 9.87
N ASN A 165 8.34 17.77 10.29
CA ASN A 165 9.13 16.62 10.74
C ASN A 165 9.44 15.64 9.59
N SER A 166 9.08 15.99 8.35
CA SER A 166 9.19 15.16 7.15
C SER A 166 8.31 13.90 7.12
N HIS A 167 7.26 13.82 7.95
CA HIS A 167 6.22 12.79 7.81
C HIS A 167 5.29 13.17 6.67
N GLN A 168 4.89 12.19 5.86
CA GLN A 168 3.80 12.39 4.92
C GLN A 168 2.46 12.50 5.65
N TYR A 169 1.49 13.18 5.03
CA TYR A 169 0.14 13.26 5.57
C TYR A 169 -0.91 13.25 4.45
N TYR A 170 -2.14 12.87 4.79
CA TYR A 170 -3.29 12.85 3.88
C TYR A 170 -3.89 14.26 3.72
N PRO A 171 -3.79 14.94 2.56
CA PRO A 171 -4.30 16.30 2.38
C PRO A 171 -5.82 16.37 2.14
N GLY A 172 -6.56 15.28 2.33
CA GLY A 172 -7.99 15.14 2.04
C GLY A 172 -8.28 14.34 0.76
N ASP A 173 -7.35 14.37 -0.20
CA ASP A 173 -7.34 13.48 -1.37
C ASP A 173 -6.30 12.35 -1.18
N ILE A 174 -6.53 11.20 -1.82
CA ILE A 174 -5.64 10.03 -1.79
C ILE A 174 -4.61 10.13 -2.94
N ALA A 175 -3.37 9.69 -2.70
CA ALA A 175 -2.34 9.60 -3.73
C ALA A 175 -2.43 8.23 -4.43
N PHE A 176 -2.17 8.19 -5.73
CA PHE A 176 -2.21 6.96 -6.51
C PHE A 176 -0.85 6.57 -7.08
N SER A 177 -0.59 5.27 -7.13
CA SER A 177 0.57 4.71 -7.84
C SER A 177 0.48 4.97 -9.34
N LYS A 178 1.57 4.68 -10.07
CA LYS A 178 1.53 4.66 -11.54
C LYS A 178 0.48 3.71 -12.12
N ASP A 179 0.15 2.66 -11.35
CA ASP A 179 -0.81 1.61 -11.70
C ASP A 179 -2.22 1.92 -11.15
N ASN A 180 -2.44 3.16 -10.70
CA ASN A 180 -3.73 3.66 -10.19
C ASN A 180 -4.23 2.94 -8.93
N LEU A 181 -3.32 2.39 -8.12
CA LEU A 181 -3.64 1.86 -6.79
C LEU A 181 -3.47 2.97 -5.75
N PRO A 182 -4.39 3.10 -4.78
CA PRO A 182 -4.25 4.07 -3.71
C PRO A 182 -3.02 3.74 -2.85
N LEU A 183 -2.31 4.79 -2.40
CA LEU A 183 -1.08 4.70 -1.65
C LEU A 183 -1.29 5.14 -0.21
N TYR A 184 -0.52 4.56 0.71
CA TYR A 184 -0.46 5.03 2.09
C TYR A 184 0.60 6.12 2.27
N ALA A 185 0.37 6.98 3.25
CA ALA A 185 1.37 7.91 3.75
C ALA A 185 2.38 7.20 4.67
N TYR A 186 3.59 7.73 4.74
CA TYR A 186 4.68 7.22 5.57
C TYR A 186 5.27 8.28 6.50
N THR A 187 5.71 7.85 7.68
CA THR A 187 6.60 8.66 8.51
C THR A 187 7.96 8.81 7.83
N LYS A 188 8.78 9.77 8.29
CA LYS A 188 10.17 9.94 7.87
C LYS A 188 10.99 8.66 7.98
N ASP A 189 10.68 7.82 8.97
CA ASP A 189 11.36 6.53 9.22
C ASP A 189 10.76 5.37 8.41
N GLY A 190 9.82 5.63 7.50
CA GLY A 190 9.23 4.62 6.63
C GLY A 190 8.13 3.78 7.28
N LYS A 191 7.58 4.20 8.42
CA LYS A 191 6.41 3.52 9.01
C LYS A 191 5.13 3.99 8.34
N ILE A 192 4.22 3.06 8.07
CA ILE A 192 2.92 3.36 7.50
C ILE A 192 2.07 4.23 8.44
N ILE A 193 1.36 5.19 7.85
CA ILE A 193 0.31 5.99 8.47
C ILE A 193 -0.99 5.61 7.76
N PHE A 194 -1.95 5.01 8.46
CA PHE A 194 -3.25 4.70 7.88
C PHE A 194 -4.15 5.94 7.83
N GLU A 195 -5.07 5.99 6.87
CA GLU A 195 -6.14 6.99 6.90
C GLU A 195 -7.14 6.64 8.01
N THR A 196 -7.63 7.64 8.73
CA THR A 196 -8.62 7.48 9.79
C THR A 196 -10.00 7.90 9.33
N ASN A 197 -11.03 7.13 9.69
CA ASN A 197 -12.42 7.50 9.46
C ASN A 197 -12.90 8.60 10.45
N SER A 198 -14.17 8.99 10.36
CA SER A 198 -14.75 10.06 11.20
C SER A 198 -14.80 9.76 12.71
N ILE A 199 -14.69 8.49 13.09
CA ILE A 199 -14.63 8.08 14.50
C ILE A 199 -13.20 7.86 14.99
N GLY A 200 -12.21 7.95 14.10
CA GLY A 200 -10.79 7.86 14.39
C GLY A 200 -10.16 6.50 14.13
N ASP A 201 -10.93 5.49 13.71
CA ASP A 201 -10.36 4.18 13.39
C ASP A 201 -9.56 4.27 12.10
N GLU A 202 -8.41 3.59 12.10
CA GLU A 202 -7.61 3.41 10.91
C GLU A 202 -8.30 2.50 9.89
N THR A 203 -8.06 2.79 8.61
CA THR A 203 -8.73 2.13 7.50
C THR A 203 -7.74 1.69 6.43
N TYR A 204 -8.05 0.59 5.76
CA TYR A 204 -7.35 0.19 4.55
C TYR A 204 -7.93 0.90 3.34
N PHE A 205 -7.07 1.21 2.37
CA PHE A 205 -7.56 1.58 1.05
C PHE A 205 -8.04 0.35 0.31
N ALA A 206 -9.14 0.46 -0.42
CA ALA A 206 -9.61 -0.59 -1.30
C ALA A 206 -9.11 -0.36 -2.72
N ASN A 207 -8.67 -1.43 -3.38
CA ASN A 207 -8.43 -1.43 -4.82
C ASN A 207 -9.76 -1.12 -5.54
N PRO A 208 -9.82 -0.10 -6.40
CA PRO A 208 -11.06 0.30 -7.06
C PRO A 208 -11.62 -0.79 -8.00
N ASP A 209 -10.79 -1.72 -8.47
CA ASP A 209 -11.20 -2.72 -9.46
C ASP A 209 -11.90 -3.94 -8.84
N ASP A 210 -11.44 -4.40 -7.67
CA ASP A 210 -11.92 -5.63 -7.04
C ASP A 210 -12.33 -5.47 -5.57
N LEU A 211 -12.20 -4.27 -5.01
CA LEU A 211 -12.53 -3.92 -3.63
C LEU A 211 -11.73 -4.71 -2.59
N THR A 212 -10.60 -5.30 -2.99
CA THR A 212 -9.63 -5.90 -2.07
C THR A 212 -8.86 -4.79 -1.36
N ASP A 213 -8.65 -4.93 -0.06
CA ASP A 213 -7.83 -4.01 0.69
C ASP A 213 -6.38 -4.06 0.17
N VAL A 214 -5.77 -2.90 -0.02
CA VAL A 214 -4.39 -2.76 -0.49
C VAL A 214 -3.45 -3.18 0.64
N MET A 215 -2.91 -4.38 0.55
CA MET A 215 -2.03 -4.99 1.55
C MET A 215 -0.53 -4.82 1.24
N THR A 216 -0.20 -3.96 0.28
CA THR A 216 1.17 -3.70 -0.16
C THR A 216 1.49 -2.21 -0.19
N THR A 217 2.74 -1.88 0.07
CA THR A 217 3.32 -0.55 -0.10
C THR A 217 3.53 -0.21 -1.59
N SER A 218 3.91 1.04 -1.89
CA SER A 218 4.35 1.44 -3.24
C SER A 218 5.55 0.63 -3.76
N THR A 219 6.39 0.11 -2.85
CA THR A 219 7.53 -0.75 -3.19
C THR A 219 7.16 -2.22 -3.39
N GLY A 220 5.89 -2.58 -3.21
CA GLY A 220 5.40 -3.96 -3.30
C GLY A 220 5.66 -4.81 -2.06
N GLU A 221 6.13 -4.21 -0.96
CA GLU A 221 6.30 -4.90 0.32
C GLU A 221 4.95 -5.03 1.05
N HIS A 222 4.77 -6.08 1.84
CA HIS A 222 3.56 -6.21 2.66
C HIS A 222 3.50 -5.13 3.76
N LEU A 223 2.28 -4.75 4.14
CA LEU A 223 2.08 -3.84 5.26
C LEU A 223 2.74 -4.38 6.54
N GLN A 224 3.41 -3.49 7.28
CA GLN A 224 4.23 -3.86 8.44
C GLN A 224 3.39 -4.11 9.71
N ARG A 225 2.16 -3.61 9.77
CA ARG A 225 1.23 -3.75 10.90
C ARG A 225 -0.22 -3.71 10.41
N TYR A 226 -1.12 -4.12 11.28
CA TYR A 226 -2.56 -3.94 11.08
C TYR A 226 -2.99 -2.48 11.32
N ALA A 227 -4.05 -2.06 10.64
CA ALA A 227 -4.85 -0.90 11.02
C ALA A 227 -5.51 -1.16 12.39
N GLN A 228 -5.75 -0.12 13.17
CA GLN A 228 -6.30 -0.19 14.52
C GLN A 228 -7.53 0.69 14.72
N THR A 229 -8.46 0.24 15.57
CA THR A 229 -9.53 1.10 16.09
C THR A 229 -8.98 2.12 17.08
N VAL A 230 -9.79 3.13 17.44
CA VAL A 230 -9.41 4.09 18.50
C VAL A 230 -9.20 3.44 19.87
N GLU A 231 -9.80 2.27 20.11
CA GLU A 231 -9.59 1.46 21.32
C GLU A 231 -8.35 0.55 21.23
N GLY A 232 -7.61 0.59 20.12
CA GLY A 232 -6.40 -0.20 19.91
C GLY A 232 -6.64 -1.63 19.42
N GLU A 233 -7.86 -1.98 18.99
CA GLU A 233 -8.14 -3.28 18.39
C GLU A 233 -7.59 -3.34 16.96
N GLU A 234 -6.79 -4.35 16.64
CA GLU A 234 -6.26 -4.54 15.29
C GLU A 234 -7.31 -5.10 14.33
N ILE A 235 -7.31 -4.59 13.10
CA ILE A 235 -8.28 -4.87 12.05
C ILE A 235 -7.59 -5.66 10.94
N TYR A 236 -8.12 -6.84 10.60
CA TYR A 236 -7.62 -7.58 9.45
C TYR A 236 -7.98 -6.89 8.12
N PRO A 237 -7.06 -6.81 7.15
CA PRO A 237 -7.41 -6.43 5.78
C PRO A 237 -8.27 -7.52 5.12
N LYS A 238 -9.05 -7.14 4.12
CA LYS A 238 -10.01 -8.00 3.44
C LYS A 238 -9.63 -8.27 1.99
N LEU A 239 -9.74 -9.53 1.59
CA LEU A 239 -9.61 -10.01 0.21
C LEU A 239 -10.99 -10.34 -0.36
N THR A 240 -11.33 -9.75 -1.50
CA THR A 240 -12.56 -10.09 -2.23
C THR A 240 -12.33 -11.32 -3.10
N VAL A 241 -13.14 -12.37 -2.89
CA VAL A 241 -13.06 -13.63 -3.62
C VAL A 241 -14.24 -13.71 -4.60
N ASN A 242 -13.97 -13.95 -5.89
CA ASN A 242 -14.95 -14.16 -6.96
C ASN A 242 -15.86 -12.96 -7.32
N VAL A 243 -15.30 -11.77 -7.57
CA VAL A 243 -15.97 -10.54 -8.09
C VAL A 243 -17.26 -10.10 -7.39
N SER A 244 -17.68 -10.78 -6.32
CA SER A 244 -18.82 -10.44 -5.50
C SER A 244 -18.31 -9.67 -4.29
N PRO A 245 -18.71 -8.39 -4.12
CA PRO A 245 -18.28 -7.57 -2.98
C PRO A 245 -18.72 -8.16 -1.62
N PHE A 246 -19.64 -9.13 -1.63
CA PHE A 246 -20.14 -9.79 -0.43
C PHE A 246 -19.26 -10.98 0.00
N CYS A 247 -18.36 -11.45 -0.86
CA CYS A 247 -17.52 -12.62 -0.63
C CYS A 247 -16.12 -12.20 -0.21
N GLN A 248 -16.03 -11.50 0.93
CA GLN A 248 -14.75 -11.06 1.51
C GLN A 248 -14.28 -12.03 2.59
N MET A 249 -12.98 -12.31 2.60
CA MET A 249 -12.27 -12.97 3.69
C MET A 249 -11.23 -12.03 4.29
N GLU A 250 -10.95 -12.17 5.58
CA GLU A 250 -9.88 -11.43 6.25
C GLU A 250 -8.53 -12.11 5.99
N ILE A 251 -7.43 -11.35 5.96
CA ILE A 251 -6.10 -11.84 5.59
C ILE A 251 -5.10 -11.56 6.72
N ILE A 252 -4.29 -12.57 7.02
CA ILE A 252 -3.17 -12.47 7.95
C ILE A 252 -2.00 -11.78 7.27
N LEU A 253 -1.46 -10.74 7.88
CA LEU A 253 -0.23 -10.06 7.50
C LEU A 253 0.97 -10.68 8.23
N ASN A 254 2.07 -10.92 7.51
CA ASN A 254 3.37 -11.33 8.07
C ASN A 254 3.33 -12.51 9.07
N ASP A 255 2.45 -13.49 8.84
CA ASP A 255 2.24 -14.64 9.73
C ASP A 255 1.83 -14.29 11.18
N THR A 256 1.41 -13.06 11.46
CA THR A 256 0.98 -12.60 12.78
C THR A 256 -0.51 -12.38 12.81
N HIS A 257 -1.20 -12.74 13.89
CA HIS A 257 -2.65 -12.50 14.00
C HIS A 257 -2.93 -11.11 14.56
N ALA A 258 -4.02 -10.50 14.12
CA ALA A 258 -4.53 -9.26 14.68
C ALA A 258 -4.96 -9.46 16.14
N THR A 259 -4.67 -8.52 17.03
CA THR A 259 -5.06 -8.54 18.44
C THR A 259 -6.32 -7.72 18.77
N ASP A 260 -7.00 -8.08 19.85
CA ASP A 260 -8.03 -7.25 20.48
C ASP A 260 -7.41 -6.13 21.32
N SER A 261 -8.24 -5.29 21.93
CA SER A 261 -7.80 -4.18 22.80
C SER A 261 -7.10 -4.61 24.10
N ASN A 262 -7.03 -5.92 24.38
CA ASN A 262 -6.27 -6.50 25.49
C ASN A 262 -5.03 -7.28 25.01
N ASP A 263 -4.57 -7.01 23.79
CA ASP A 263 -3.44 -7.68 23.13
C ASP A 263 -3.65 -9.19 22.92
N LYS A 264 -4.91 -9.67 22.90
CA LYS A 264 -5.20 -11.09 22.65
C LYS A 264 -5.45 -11.32 21.16
N PRO A 265 -4.75 -12.28 20.52
CA PRO A 265 -4.90 -12.55 19.10
C PRO A 265 -6.27 -13.13 18.77
N LYS A 266 -6.87 -12.66 17.68
CA LYS A 266 -8.17 -13.09 17.15
C LYS A 266 -7.96 -13.92 15.88
N TYR A 267 -8.77 -14.95 15.68
CA TYR A 267 -8.80 -15.70 14.41
C TYR A 267 -9.35 -14.85 13.27
N PRO A 268 -8.87 -14.92 12.01
CA PRO A 268 -9.46 -14.27 10.81
C PRO A 268 -10.74 -14.97 10.29
N LEU A 269 -11.55 -14.28 9.45
CA LEU A 269 -12.85 -14.76 8.96
C LEU A 269 -12.73 -15.19 7.51
N ASP A 270 -13.29 -16.35 7.19
CA ASP A 270 -13.47 -16.79 5.82
C ASP A 270 -14.67 -16.08 5.15
N ILE A 271 -14.90 -16.36 3.87
CA ILE A 271 -15.99 -15.73 3.09
C ILE A 271 -17.41 -16.02 3.63
N ASN A 272 -17.60 -17.09 4.42
CA ASN A 272 -18.88 -17.44 5.04
C ASN A 272 -18.99 -16.87 6.47
N GLY A 273 -17.91 -16.24 6.96
CA GLY A 273 -17.83 -15.73 8.31
C GLY A 273 -17.48 -16.80 9.35
N ASN A 274 -16.88 -17.93 8.96
CA ASN A 274 -16.27 -18.82 9.94
C ASN A 274 -14.91 -18.28 10.33
N GLU A 275 -14.55 -18.43 11.58
CA GLU A 275 -13.17 -18.22 11.98
C GLU A 275 -12.30 -19.36 11.43
N TYR A 276 -11.09 -19.06 11.00
CA TYR A 276 -10.21 -20.08 10.43
C TYR A 276 -8.78 -19.92 10.91
N THR A 277 -8.01 -21.00 10.79
CA THR A 277 -6.57 -20.99 10.99
C THR A 277 -5.88 -21.02 9.64
N MET A 278 -4.85 -20.20 9.42
CA MET A 278 -3.95 -20.46 8.29
C MET A 278 -2.96 -21.55 8.65
N ASN A 279 -2.81 -22.49 7.73
CA ASN A 279 -1.65 -23.37 7.68
C ASN A 279 -0.58 -22.65 6.83
N PRO A 280 0.54 -22.24 7.45
CA PRO A 280 1.51 -23.22 7.84
C PRO A 280 1.75 -23.10 9.34
N ILE A 281 0.97 -23.83 10.13
CA ILE A 281 1.60 -24.47 11.27
C ILE A 281 2.62 -25.42 10.64
N GLY A 282 3.84 -24.94 10.41
CA GLY A 282 4.93 -25.80 10.01
C GLY A 282 5.13 -26.80 11.13
N THR A 283 4.47 -27.96 11.10
CA THR A 283 4.59 -29.05 12.09
C THR A 283 4.52 -28.68 13.58
N ASP A 284 4.21 -27.44 13.95
CA ASP A 284 4.38 -26.89 15.30
C ASP A 284 3.03 -26.66 16.01
N PRO A 285 2.45 -27.72 16.62
CA PRO A 285 1.17 -27.65 17.31
C PRO A 285 1.14 -26.67 18.50
N ASP A 286 2.29 -26.12 18.92
CA ASP A 286 2.36 -25.15 20.01
C ASP A 286 2.01 -23.71 19.56
N LYS A 287 1.80 -23.47 18.25
CA LYS A 287 1.34 -22.18 17.70
C LYS A 287 -0.18 -21.95 17.79
N VAL A 288 -0.92 -22.82 18.45
CA VAL A 288 -2.38 -22.71 18.56
C VAL A 288 -2.77 -21.64 19.59
N PHE A 289 -3.77 -20.81 19.23
CA PHE A 289 -3.99 -19.48 19.82
C PHE A 289 -4.47 -19.45 21.29
N PRO A 290 -4.15 -18.38 22.02
CA PRO A 290 -4.58 -18.15 23.40
C PRO A 290 -6.08 -17.81 23.61
N LEU A 291 -6.87 -17.53 22.56
CA LEU A 291 -8.34 -17.39 22.66
C LEU A 291 -9.10 -18.73 22.61
N GLY A 292 -8.39 -19.85 22.72
CA GLY A 292 -8.94 -21.20 22.68
C GLY A 292 -8.97 -21.73 21.26
N TYR A 293 -10.14 -21.75 20.62
CA TYR A 293 -10.39 -22.48 19.39
C TYR A 293 -11.18 -21.67 18.36
N PRO A 294 -10.94 -21.84 17.05
CA PRO A 294 -11.75 -21.23 16.01
C PRO A 294 -13.17 -21.80 16.03
N ILE A 295 -14.14 -21.01 15.59
CA ILE A 295 -15.56 -21.41 15.57
C ILE A 295 -16.26 -21.01 14.27
N THR A 296 -17.24 -21.79 13.87
CA THR A 296 -18.12 -21.45 12.76
C THR A 296 -19.04 -20.29 13.13
N ASN A 297 -19.69 -19.71 12.13
CA ASN A 297 -20.69 -18.66 12.34
C ASN A 297 -21.96 -19.14 13.08
N ASP A 298 -22.25 -20.44 13.08
CA ASP A 298 -23.28 -21.10 13.89
C ASP A 298 -22.76 -21.66 15.22
N GLU A 299 -21.59 -21.16 15.65
CA GLU A 299 -20.98 -21.40 16.96
C GLU A 299 -20.55 -22.85 17.21
N LYS A 300 -20.24 -23.62 16.16
CA LYS A 300 -19.60 -24.94 16.33
C LYS A 300 -18.10 -24.80 16.42
N ILE A 301 -17.49 -25.67 17.22
CA ILE A 301 -16.04 -25.71 17.38
C ILE A 301 -15.38 -26.22 16.10
N ILE A 302 -14.34 -25.52 15.66
CA ILE A 302 -13.46 -25.89 14.56
C ILE A 302 -12.17 -26.45 15.14
N VAL A 303 -11.74 -27.61 14.63
CA VAL A 303 -10.49 -28.27 14.98
C VAL A 303 -9.53 -28.15 13.79
N PRO A 304 -8.33 -27.55 13.98
CA PRO A 304 -7.36 -27.40 12.91
C PRO A 304 -6.98 -28.72 12.27
N ASN A 305 -6.79 -28.70 10.95
CA ASN A 305 -6.25 -29.82 10.21
C ASN A 305 -4.73 -29.72 10.07
N VAL A 306 -4.01 -30.61 10.75
CA VAL A 306 -2.56 -30.72 10.69
C VAL A 306 -2.18 -32.02 10.00
N ASN A 307 -1.60 -31.92 8.80
CA ASN A 307 -1.19 -33.07 7.99
C ASN A 307 -2.31 -34.08 7.64
N ASN A 308 -3.54 -33.60 7.42
CA ASN A 308 -4.75 -34.41 7.19
C ASN A 308 -5.25 -35.18 8.42
N GLU A 309 -4.90 -34.71 9.62
CA GLU A 309 -5.40 -35.23 10.89
C GLU A 309 -5.95 -34.08 11.76
N PRO A 310 -7.05 -34.30 12.51
CA PRO A 310 -7.57 -33.29 13.42
C PRO A 310 -6.62 -33.13 14.61
N LEU A 311 -6.21 -31.89 14.89
CA LEU A 311 -5.39 -31.59 16.07
C LEU A 311 -6.26 -31.58 17.34
N LEU A 312 -6.46 -32.77 17.92
CA LEU A 312 -7.23 -32.95 19.16
C LEU A 312 -6.44 -32.50 20.39
N GLY A 313 -7.14 -32.17 21.47
CA GLY A 313 -6.53 -31.75 22.75
C GLY A 313 -6.32 -30.24 22.91
N ILE A 314 -6.47 -29.45 21.85
CA ILE A 314 -6.56 -27.98 21.93
C ILE A 314 -7.80 -27.58 22.74
N VAL A 315 -8.89 -28.32 22.55
CA VAL A 315 -10.18 -28.05 23.18
C VAL A 315 -10.50 -29.15 24.18
N PRO A 316 -10.60 -28.84 25.48
CA PRO A 316 -10.98 -29.81 26.49
C PRO A 316 -12.33 -30.47 26.15
N GLY A 317 -12.35 -31.81 26.11
CA GLY A 317 -13.56 -32.58 25.88
C GLY A 317 -13.94 -32.83 24.42
N VAL A 318 -13.21 -32.24 23.45
CA VAL A 318 -13.39 -32.57 22.02
C VAL A 318 -12.60 -33.85 21.70
N SER A 319 -13.27 -34.80 21.08
CA SER A 319 -12.74 -36.10 20.67
C SER A 319 -13.00 -36.39 19.20
N LEU A 320 -12.44 -37.48 18.68
CA LEU A 320 -12.62 -37.86 17.28
C LEU A 320 -14.09 -38.17 16.94
N SER A 321 -14.88 -38.67 17.90
CA SER A 321 -16.31 -38.97 17.67
C SER A 321 -17.16 -37.71 17.51
N ASP A 322 -16.65 -36.55 17.91
CA ASP A 322 -17.37 -35.28 17.78
C ASP A 322 -17.16 -34.65 16.40
N ILE A 323 -16.24 -35.16 15.58
CA ILE A 323 -15.97 -34.63 14.24
C ILE A 323 -17.11 -34.99 13.29
N GLU A 324 -17.82 -33.99 12.78
CA GLU A 324 -18.91 -34.16 11.80
C GLU A 324 -18.39 -34.23 10.36
N GLY A 325 -17.32 -33.49 10.06
CA GLY A 325 -16.74 -33.46 8.72
C GLY A 325 -15.65 -32.43 8.53
N LEU A 326 -15.22 -32.29 7.27
CA LEU A 326 -14.30 -31.24 6.83
C LEU A 326 -15.10 -30.02 6.38
N ILE A 327 -14.71 -28.84 6.86
CA ILE A 327 -15.14 -27.55 6.34
C ILE A 327 -14.44 -27.34 5.00
N ARG A 328 -15.22 -27.07 3.94
CA ARG A 328 -14.74 -26.59 2.63
C ARG A 328 -13.57 -27.40 2.01
N PRO A 329 -13.77 -28.69 1.70
CA PRO A 329 -12.73 -29.61 1.19
C PRO A 329 -12.07 -29.21 -0.15
N ASN A 330 -12.60 -28.21 -0.86
CA ASN A 330 -12.23 -27.85 -2.24
C ASN A 330 -11.57 -26.46 -2.35
N TRP A 331 -11.22 -25.82 -1.23
CA TRP A 331 -10.59 -24.49 -1.28
C TRP A 331 -9.09 -24.59 -1.62
N PRO A 332 -8.56 -23.78 -2.56
CA PRO A 332 -7.13 -23.75 -2.89
C PRO A 332 -6.13 -23.51 -1.73
N TYR A 333 -6.57 -23.11 -0.53
CA TYR A 333 -5.69 -22.78 0.59
C TYR A 333 -5.54 -23.90 1.65
N ASN A 334 -5.96 -25.14 1.36
CA ASN A 334 -5.81 -26.30 2.26
C ASN A 334 -6.36 -26.12 3.69
N ALA A 335 -7.21 -25.11 3.93
CA ALA A 335 -7.91 -24.87 5.19
C ALA A 335 -9.10 -25.83 5.35
N ASN A 336 -8.83 -27.13 5.18
CA ASN A 336 -9.79 -28.21 5.36
C ASN A 336 -9.91 -28.53 6.85
N ASP A 337 -10.20 -27.52 7.67
CA ASP A 337 -10.36 -27.71 9.11
C ASP A 337 -11.59 -28.59 9.39
N TYR A 338 -11.61 -29.22 10.56
CA TYR A 338 -12.69 -30.11 10.94
C TYR A 338 -13.75 -29.35 11.73
N VAL A 339 -15.02 -29.56 11.43
CA VAL A 339 -16.13 -29.08 12.26
C VAL A 339 -16.58 -30.18 13.21
N THR A 340 -16.96 -29.78 14.42
CA THR A 340 -17.45 -30.68 15.44
C THR A 340 -18.94 -30.49 15.71
N SER A 341 -19.60 -31.48 16.31
CA SER A 341 -20.97 -31.35 16.82
C SER A 341 -21.08 -30.52 18.10
N ILE A 342 -19.95 -30.09 18.67
CA ILE A 342 -19.88 -29.37 19.94
C ILE A 342 -20.09 -27.88 19.70
N LYS A 343 -20.99 -27.28 20.48
CA LYS A 343 -21.19 -25.84 20.51
C LYS A 343 -20.14 -25.14 21.37
N SER A 344 -19.62 -24.05 20.83
CA SER A 344 -18.78 -23.09 21.52
C SER A 344 -19.50 -22.44 22.69
N THR A 345 -18.76 -22.11 23.73
CA THR A 345 -19.26 -21.30 24.86
C THR A 345 -19.16 -19.80 24.59
N ARG A 346 -18.43 -19.39 23.54
CA ARG A 346 -18.34 -18.00 23.09
C ARG A 346 -19.05 -17.80 21.74
N PRO A 347 -19.65 -16.63 21.51
CA PRO A 347 -20.24 -16.32 20.21
C PRO A 347 -19.16 -16.15 19.14
N SER A 348 -19.54 -16.40 17.89
CA SER A 348 -18.74 -16.01 16.73
C SER A 348 -18.65 -14.50 16.63
N ARG A 349 -17.49 -13.99 16.23
CA ARG A 349 -17.34 -12.57 15.89
C ARG A 349 -17.97 -12.19 14.55
N SER A 350 -18.34 -13.19 13.74
CA SER A 350 -19.02 -12.94 12.48
C SER A 350 -20.49 -12.61 12.73
N PRO A 351 -21.00 -11.47 12.21
CA PRO A 351 -22.43 -11.21 12.19
C PRO A 351 -23.16 -11.98 11.07
N ARG A 352 -22.42 -12.68 10.19
CA ARG A 352 -22.99 -13.38 9.02
C ARG A 352 -23.58 -14.72 9.42
N GLN A 353 -24.80 -15.01 8.97
CA GLN A 353 -25.43 -16.34 9.07
C GLN A 353 -25.50 -17.00 7.69
N TYR A 354 -24.35 -17.34 7.12
CA TYR A 354 -24.30 -18.06 5.84
C TYR A 354 -24.12 -19.57 6.06
N PRO A 355 -24.83 -20.42 5.30
CA PRO A 355 -24.57 -21.85 5.34
C PRO A 355 -23.15 -22.11 4.81
N TYR A 356 -22.39 -22.96 5.50
CA TYR A 356 -21.07 -23.42 5.06
C TYR A 356 -21.14 -24.83 4.47
N GLU A 357 -20.27 -25.11 3.50
CA GLU A 357 -20.17 -26.42 2.88
C GLU A 357 -19.37 -27.39 3.74
N MET A 358 -19.96 -28.54 4.03
CA MET A 358 -19.33 -29.63 4.74
C MET A 358 -19.19 -30.86 3.85
N LYS A 359 -18.05 -31.54 3.95
CA LYS A 359 -17.91 -32.91 3.48
C LYS A 359 -17.88 -33.86 4.65
N MET A 360 -18.96 -34.62 4.78
CA MET A 360 -19.08 -35.68 5.77
C MET A 360 -17.92 -36.66 5.62
N ILE A 361 -17.22 -36.90 6.72
CA ILE A 361 -16.25 -37.99 6.79
C ILE A 361 -17.07 -39.23 7.04
N ARG A 362 -17.23 -40.10 6.03
CA ARG A 362 -17.86 -41.40 6.26
C ARG A 362 -17.01 -42.15 7.27
N SER A 363 -17.57 -42.40 8.45
CA SER A 363 -17.00 -43.32 9.43
C SER A 363 -16.70 -44.64 8.71
N THR A 364 -15.42 -44.99 8.63
CA THR A 364 -14.97 -46.30 8.14
C THR A 364 -15.02 -47.37 9.23
N ASN A 365 -15.61 -47.07 10.40
CA ASN A 365 -15.97 -48.13 11.33
C ASN A 365 -17.28 -48.77 10.84
N PRO A 366 -17.25 -50.00 10.28
CA PRO A 366 -18.47 -50.77 10.21
C PRO A 366 -18.98 -50.89 11.65
N ASP A 367 -20.21 -50.44 11.89
CA ASP A 367 -20.91 -50.83 13.10
C ASP A 367 -20.76 -52.35 13.26
N PRO A 368 -20.34 -52.86 14.43
CA PRO A 368 -20.44 -54.27 14.70
C PRO A 368 -21.92 -54.61 14.65
N GLN A 369 -22.38 -55.15 13.52
CA GLN A 369 -23.70 -55.75 13.41
C GLN A 369 -23.89 -56.66 14.63
N PRO A 370 -24.99 -56.53 15.40
CA PRO A 370 -25.28 -57.47 16.46
C PRO A 370 -25.42 -58.85 15.83
N SER A 371 -24.46 -59.73 16.09
CA SER A 371 -24.53 -61.12 15.69
C SER A 371 -25.67 -61.78 16.45
N VAL A 372 -26.80 -61.93 15.76
CA VAL A 372 -27.93 -62.76 16.18
C VAL A 372 -27.44 -64.22 16.22
N PRO A 373 -27.57 -64.95 17.34
CA PRO A 373 -27.18 -66.36 17.39
C PRO A 373 -28.26 -67.18 16.67
N ASN A 374 -27.88 -67.87 15.60
CA ASN A 374 -28.74 -68.87 14.95
C ASN A 374 -28.46 -70.25 15.59
N PRO A 375 -29.48 -71.07 15.91
CA PRO A 375 -29.30 -72.33 16.61
C PRO A 375 -28.78 -73.43 15.68
N GLN A 376 -27.83 -74.19 16.20
CA GLN A 376 -27.25 -75.39 15.59
C GLN A 376 -28.14 -76.62 15.80
N PRO A 377 -28.16 -77.60 14.89
CA PRO A 377 -28.42 -79.00 15.22
C PRO A 377 -27.17 -79.88 15.07
N SER A 378 -27.00 -80.74 16.07
CA SER A 378 -26.14 -81.91 16.30
C SER A 378 -26.12 -82.90 15.10
N VAL A 379 -25.14 -83.77 14.78
CA VAL A 379 -24.18 -84.67 15.50
C VAL A 379 -23.14 -85.23 14.43
N PRO A 380 -22.28 -86.26 14.66
CA PRO A 380 -20.92 -86.32 15.25
C PRO A 380 -19.73 -86.61 14.30
N ASP A 381 -18.55 -86.20 14.78
CA ASP A 381 -17.15 -86.73 14.72
C ASP A 381 -16.80 -88.12 14.12
N PRO A 382 -15.53 -88.39 13.67
CA PRO A 382 -14.32 -88.15 14.47
C PRO A 382 -12.98 -87.72 13.80
N GLN A 383 -12.16 -87.10 14.67
CA GLN A 383 -10.70 -86.88 14.68
C GLN A 383 -9.84 -88.16 14.50
N PRO A 384 -8.49 -88.12 14.24
CA PRO A 384 -7.44 -87.34 14.95
C PRO A 384 -6.33 -86.77 14.01
N SER A 385 -5.26 -86.04 14.37
CA SER A 385 -4.44 -85.84 15.59
C SER A 385 -3.50 -84.62 15.40
N ASN A 386 -3.17 -83.94 16.50
CA ASN A 386 -2.15 -82.90 16.78
C ASN A 386 -0.68 -83.34 16.44
N PRO A 387 0.43 -82.54 16.57
CA PRO A 387 0.60 -81.29 17.33
C PRO A 387 1.47 -80.14 16.73
N ASN A 388 1.36 -78.97 17.41
CA ASN A 388 2.16 -77.72 17.39
C ASN A 388 3.69 -77.95 17.70
N PRO A 389 4.66 -77.02 17.49
CA PRO A 389 4.70 -75.66 18.10
C PRO A 389 5.36 -74.49 17.30
N GLN A 390 5.07 -73.25 17.75
CA GLN A 390 5.76 -71.95 17.56
C GLN A 390 7.29 -71.99 17.88
N PRO A 391 8.17 -70.98 17.52
CA PRO A 391 7.99 -69.54 17.77
C PRO A 391 8.72 -68.46 16.88
N ALA A 392 8.30 -67.19 17.07
CA ALA A 392 9.03 -65.90 17.09
C ALA A 392 9.98 -65.42 15.96
N ASN A 393 9.79 -64.17 15.48
CA ASN A 393 10.58 -62.95 15.80
C ASN A 393 10.86 -61.98 14.62
N ARG A 394 10.60 -60.68 14.87
CA ARG A 394 11.21 -59.41 14.41
C ARG A 394 11.68 -59.14 12.96
N ASN A 395 11.25 -57.93 12.53
CA ASN A 395 12.00 -56.83 11.89
C ASN A 395 12.21 -56.74 10.35
N SER A 396 11.58 -55.69 9.80
CA SER A 396 12.21 -54.54 9.12
C SER A 396 12.02 -54.35 7.59
N LYS A 397 11.83 -53.05 7.28
CA LYS A 397 12.16 -52.27 6.06
C LYS A 397 11.18 -52.19 4.88
N LYS A 398 10.57 -50.98 4.82
CA LYS A 398 10.25 -50.12 3.67
C LYS A 398 11.05 -50.37 2.37
N SER A 399 10.35 -50.27 1.24
CA SER A 399 10.49 -49.25 0.17
C SER A 399 9.66 -49.75 -1.04
N GLY A 400 8.96 -48.96 -1.86
CA GLY A 400 8.98 -47.52 -2.11
C GLY A 400 9.04 -47.35 -3.62
N LEU A 401 7.91 -47.08 -4.30
CA LEU A 401 7.93 -46.71 -5.73
C LEU A 401 6.68 -45.95 -6.24
N GLY A 402 5.88 -45.35 -5.34
CA GLY A 402 4.65 -44.63 -5.73
C GLY A 402 4.73 -43.10 -5.77
N GLY A 403 5.84 -42.49 -5.30
CA GLY A 403 5.93 -41.05 -5.07
C GLY A 403 6.49 -40.21 -6.22
N LEU A 404 7.28 -40.80 -7.12
CA LEU A 404 8.02 -40.05 -8.14
C LEU A 404 7.13 -39.59 -9.31
N TRP A 405 6.09 -40.37 -9.64
CA TRP A 405 5.18 -40.04 -10.75
C TRP A 405 4.27 -38.84 -10.46
N LYS A 406 3.92 -38.59 -9.20
CA LYS A 406 3.07 -37.45 -8.82
C LYS A 406 3.80 -36.10 -8.90
N TRP A 407 5.11 -36.08 -8.61
CA TRP A 407 5.94 -34.88 -8.75
C TRP A 407 6.18 -34.48 -10.21
N ILE A 408 6.40 -35.46 -11.08
CA ILE A 408 6.61 -35.21 -12.51
C ILE A 408 5.33 -34.64 -13.17
N LEU A 409 4.15 -35.15 -12.79
CA LEU A 409 2.88 -34.66 -13.33
C LEU A 409 2.55 -33.23 -12.87
N GLY A 410 2.83 -32.89 -11.60
CA GLY A 410 2.61 -31.54 -11.07
C GLY A 410 3.49 -30.48 -11.74
N LEU A 411 4.76 -30.82 -12.01
CA LEU A 411 5.71 -29.91 -12.66
C LEU A 411 5.32 -29.64 -14.13
N LEU A 412 4.79 -30.66 -14.82
CA LEU A 412 4.30 -30.54 -16.20
C LEU A 412 3.07 -29.64 -16.31
N VAL A 413 2.13 -29.74 -15.36
CA VAL A 413 0.94 -28.86 -15.32
C VAL A 413 1.33 -27.41 -15.01
N GLY A 414 2.28 -27.19 -14.09
CA GLY A 414 2.80 -25.86 -13.77
C GLY A 414 3.45 -25.17 -14.98
N LEU A 415 4.28 -25.90 -15.74
CA LEU A 415 4.93 -25.35 -16.94
C LEU A 415 3.93 -25.03 -18.06
N VAL A 416 2.87 -25.83 -18.22
CA VAL A 416 1.79 -25.56 -19.19
C VAL A 416 1.01 -24.29 -18.81
N MET A 417 0.72 -24.08 -17.52
CA MET A 417 0.03 -22.87 -17.06
C MET A 417 0.87 -21.61 -17.26
N ILE A 418 2.18 -21.68 -16.98
CA ILE A 418 3.11 -20.57 -17.23
C ILE A 418 3.18 -20.24 -18.73
N ALA A 419 3.22 -21.26 -19.60
CA ALA A 419 3.22 -21.06 -21.05
C ALA A 419 1.91 -20.41 -21.56
N ILE A 420 0.76 -20.76 -20.98
CA ILE A 420 -0.54 -20.16 -21.33
C ILE A 420 -0.60 -18.69 -20.92
N VAL A 421 -0.14 -18.35 -19.70
CA VAL A 421 -0.09 -16.96 -19.22
C VAL A 421 0.85 -16.12 -20.09
N PHE A 422 2.01 -16.67 -20.45
CA PHE A 422 2.97 -15.98 -21.31
C PHE A 422 2.43 -15.77 -22.74
N MET A 423 1.79 -16.78 -23.33
CA MET A 423 1.16 -16.65 -24.66
C MET A 423 0.02 -15.62 -24.67
N LYS A 424 -0.79 -15.55 -23.59
CA LYS A 424 -1.84 -14.55 -23.46
C LYS A 424 -1.27 -13.13 -23.40
N SER A 425 -0.22 -12.90 -22.60
CA SER A 425 0.46 -11.61 -22.51
C SER A 425 1.09 -11.16 -23.84
N VAL A 426 1.70 -12.09 -24.58
CA VAL A 426 2.28 -11.81 -25.91
C VAL A 426 1.20 -11.51 -26.95
N MET A 427 0.08 -12.23 -26.94
CA MET A 427 -1.06 -11.95 -27.83
C MET A 427 -1.68 -10.57 -27.57
N GLU A 428 -1.85 -10.18 -26.30
CA GLU A 428 -2.39 -8.86 -25.92
C GLU A 428 -1.46 -7.71 -26.34
N ARG A 429 -0.14 -7.90 -26.21
CA ARG A 429 0.84 -6.91 -26.70
C ARG A 429 0.80 -6.76 -28.22
N ASN A 430 0.70 -7.87 -28.96
CA ASN A 430 0.62 -7.82 -30.42
C ASN A 430 -0.70 -7.23 -30.94
N LEU A 431 -1.83 -7.47 -30.26
CA LEU A 431 -3.11 -6.82 -30.60
C LEU A 431 -3.05 -5.30 -30.39
N THR A 432 -2.36 -4.85 -29.34
CA THR A 432 -2.18 -3.42 -29.03
C THR A 432 -1.32 -2.73 -30.08
N ILE A 433 -0.25 -3.38 -30.56
CA ILE A 433 0.62 -2.85 -31.63
C ILE A 433 -0.11 -2.79 -32.98
N LEU A 434 -0.98 -3.77 -33.29
CA LEU A 434 -1.78 -3.75 -34.53
C LEU A 434 -2.85 -2.66 -34.52
N ARG A 435 -3.46 -2.35 -33.36
CA ARG A 435 -4.40 -1.22 -33.20
C ARG A 435 -3.74 0.16 -33.29
N ALA A 436 -2.43 0.25 -33.03
CA ALA A 436 -1.69 1.51 -33.12
C ALA A 436 -1.15 1.81 -34.54
N LYS A 437 -1.29 0.87 -35.49
CA LYS A 437 -0.73 0.98 -36.85
C LYS A 437 -1.77 0.96 -37.98
N GLY A 438 -3.06 0.82 -37.67
CA GLY A 438 -4.17 1.02 -38.61
C GLY A 438 -5.02 2.18 -38.14
#